data_AF-A0A7V6RLD8-F1
#
_entry.id   AF-A0A7V6RLD8-F1
#
_cell.length_a   1.000
_cell.length_b   1.000
_cell.length_c   1.000
_cell.angle_alpha   90.00
_cell.angle_beta   90.00
_cell.angle_gamma   90.00
#
_symmetry.space_group_name_H-M   'P 1'
#
loop_
_entity.id
_entity.type
_entity.pdbx_description
1 polymer ?
#
loop_
_entity_poly.entity_id
_entity_poly.type
_entity_poly.pdbx_seq_one_letter_code
_entity_poly.pdbx_strand_id
1 'polypeptide(L)' 'MESIGYQYQLTLKCFLDYGMMFNPKQIIKYRDELEFTYEEHFERVKKLSNGLKHLGIKPGDAVGMLEWDTYRYLEAH' A
#
# COMPACT_ATOMS: atom_id res chain seq x y z
N MET A 1 2.91 21.46 -27.46
CA MET A 1 3.48 20.16 -27.89
C MET A 1 2.58 19.10 -27.30
N GLU A 2 1.80 18.40 -28.12
CA GLU A 2 0.96 17.28 -27.62
C GLU A 2 1.87 16.16 -27.13
N SER A 3 1.56 15.58 -25.96
CA SER A 3 2.34 14.47 -25.42
C SER A 3 2.05 13.20 -26.23
N ILE A 4 3.06 12.65 -26.88
CA ILE A 4 2.98 11.35 -27.54
C ILE A 4 3.28 10.28 -26.48
N GLY A 5 2.24 9.61 -25.97
CA GLY A 5 2.37 8.53 -24.99
C GLY A 5 1.17 8.42 -24.05
N TYR A 6 0.95 7.21 -23.51
CA TYR A 6 -0.10 6.98 -22.52
C TYR A 6 0.21 7.78 -21.24
N GLN A 7 -0.69 8.69 -20.88
CA GLN A 7 -0.56 9.47 -19.66
C GLN A 7 -0.91 8.59 -18.46
N TYR A 8 0.11 8.14 -17.74
CA TYR A 8 -0.02 7.29 -16.57
C TYR A 8 0.54 8.01 -15.33
N GLN A 9 -0.29 8.19 -14.32
CA GLN A 9 0.13 8.81 -13.07
C GLN A 9 0.93 7.82 -12.22
N LEU A 10 2.21 8.11 -11.98
CA LEU A 10 3.10 7.30 -11.16
C LEU A 10 2.84 7.55 -9.67
N THR A 11 1.85 6.84 -9.12
CA THR A 11 1.53 6.88 -7.69
C THR A 11 2.11 5.67 -6.95
N LEU A 12 2.23 5.76 -5.62
CA LEU A 12 2.63 4.60 -4.81
C LEU A 12 1.69 3.39 -4.98
N LYS A 13 0.39 3.65 -5.18
CA LYS A 13 -0.61 2.63 -5.48
C LYS A 13 -0.21 1.73 -6.66
N CYS A 14 0.52 2.26 -7.64
CA CYS A 14 1.00 1.47 -8.77
C CYS A 14 1.88 0.30 -8.31
N PHE A 15 2.78 0.49 -7.35
CA PHE A 15 3.62 -0.60 -6.85
C PHE A 15 2.80 -1.69 -6.18
N LEU A 16 1.82 -1.29 -5.37
CA LEU A 16 0.91 -2.20 -4.68
C LEU A 16 0.06 -3.02 -5.68
N ASP A 17 -0.50 -2.36 -6.69
CA ASP A 17 -1.30 -3.02 -7.74
C ASP A 17 -0.46 -4.03 -8.55
N TYR A 18 0.79 -3.67 -8.88
CA TYR A 18 1.66 -4.56 -9.65
C TYR A 18 2.09 -5.79 -8.84
N GLY A 19 2.38 -5.63 -7.54
CA GLY A 19 2.65 -6.77 -6.65
C GLY A 19 1.49 -7.77 -6.63
N MET A 20 0.27 -7.24 -6.53
CA MET A 20 -0.97 -8.03 -6.61
C MET A 20 -1.18 -8.70 -7.96
N MET A 21 -0.88 -8.01 -9.05
CA MET A 21 -1.14 -8.51 -10.40
C MET A 21 -0.17 -9.61 -10.83
N PHE A 22 1.12 -9.43 -10.52
CA PHE A 22 2.17 -10.32 -11.03
C PHE A 22 2.56 -11.44 -10.08
N ASN A 23 2.51 -11.22 -8.78
CA ASN A 23 2.93 -12.23 -7.81
C ASN A 23 2.13 -12.15 -6.50
N PRO A 24 0.79 -12.34 -6.54
CA PRO A 24 -0.07 -12.14 -5.37
C PRO A 24 0.28 -13.07 -4.20
N LYS A 25 0.83 -14.26 -4.49
CA LYS A 25 1.23 -15.26 -3.50
C LYS A 25 2.67 -15.07 -3.00
N GLN A 26 3.37 -14.04 -3.44
CA GLN A 26 4.68 -13.69 -2.91
C GLN A 26 4.57 -13.45 -1.41
N ILE A 27 5.50 -14.04 -0.69
CA ILE A 27 5.52 -13.97 0.76
C ILE A 27 6.29 -12.73 1.23
N ILE A 28 5.65 -11.95 2.11
CA ILE A 28 6.27 -10.99 3.00
C ILE A 28 6.50 -11.67 4.35
N LYS A 29 7.73 -11.64 4.85
CA LYS A 29 8.10 -12.15 6.17
C LYS A 29 8.53 -11.01 7.08
N TYR A 30 7.99 -10.98 8.28
CA TYR A 30 8.45 -10.12 9.35
C TYR A 30 9.04 -10.98 10.47
N ARG A 31 10.37 -11.09 10.47
CA ARG A 31 11.12 -12.00 11.36
C ARG A 31 10.54 -13.43 11.28
N ASP A 32 10.56 -14.14 12.40
CA ASP A 32 9.91 -15.45 12.56
C ASP A 32 8.53 -15.33 13.23
N GLU A 33 7.97 -14.12 13.25
CA GLU A 33 6.71 -13.81 13.96
C GLU A 33 5.50 -13.82 13.03
N LEU A 34 5.66 -13.35 11.79
CA LEU A 34 4.55 -13.16 10.87
C LEU A 34 4.97 -13.42 9.42
N GLU A 35 4.13 -14.17 8.72
CA GLU A 35 4.24 -14.46 7.29
C GLU A 35 2.89 -14.22 6.63
N PHE A 36 2.86 -13.46 5.53
CA PHE A 36 1.65 -13.21 4.76
C PHE A 36 1.99 -12.92 3.29
N THR A 37 1.00 -13.05 2.44
CA THR A 37 1.10 -12.85 0.98
C THR A 37 0.91 -11.39 0.60
N TYR A 38 1.29 -11.00 -0.62
CA TYR A 38 0.89 -9.70 -1.19
C TYR A 38 -0.63 -9.52 -1.26
N GLU A 39 -1.38 -10.60 -1.50
CA GLU A 39 -2.85 -10.59 -1.42
C GLU A 39 -3.36 -10.15 -0.06
N GLU A 40 -2.84 -10.74 1.01
CA GLU A 40 -3.21 -10.38 2.37
C GLU A 40 -2.74 -8.96 2.71
N HIS A 41 -1.55 -8.57 2.26
CA HIS A 41 -1.04 -7.21 2.45
C HIS A 41 -1.97 -6.16 1.81
N PHE A 42 -2.39 -6.39 0.57
CA PHE A 42 -3.28 -5.50 -0.16
C PHE A 42 -4.61 -5.29 0.56
N GLU A 43 -5.19 -6.36 1.08
CA GLU A 43 -6.42 -6.29 1.87
C GLU A 43 -6.22 -5.52 3.18
N ARG A 44 -5.04 -5.62 3.80
CA ARG A 44 -4.70 -4.85 5.01
C ARG A 44 -4.54 -3.36 4.71
N VAL A 45 -3.85 -2.99 3.62
CA VAL A 45 -3.73 -1.60 3.15
C VAL A 45 -5.12 -1.00 2.88
N LYS A 46 -6.01 -1.74 2.20
CA LYS A 46 -7.40 -1.29 1.97
C LYS A 46 -8.16 -1.06 3.27
N LYS A 47 -8.02 -1.95 4.26
CA LYS A 47 -8.65 -1.78 5.58
C LYS A 47 -8.17 -0.52 6.28
N LEU A 48 -6.86 -0.26 6.28
CA LEU A 48 -6.31 0.98 6.82
C LEU A 48 -6.85 2.21 6.08
N SER A 49 -6.80 2.19 4.74
CA SER A 49 -7.31 3.27 3.89
C SER A 49 -8.79 3.59 4.17
N ASN A 50 -9.63 2.55 4.30
CA ASN A 50 -11.04 2.71 4.65
C ASN A 50 -11.23 3.29 6.06
N GLY A 51 -10.41 2.87 7.03
CA GLY A 51 -10.41 3.44 8.38
C GLY A 51 -10.07 4.92 8.39
N LEU A 52 -8.99 5.32 7.70
CA LEU A 52 -8.58 6.73 7.57
C LEU A 52 -9.66 7.57 6.87
N LYS A 53 -10.26 7.03 5.81
CA LYS A 53 -11.39 7.66 5.11
C LYS A 53 -12.58 7.87 6.03
N HIS A 54 -12.89 6.89 6.89
CA HIS A 54 -13.98 7.01 7.86
C HIS A 54 -13.70 8.07 8.93
N LEU A 55 -12.43 8.27 9.32
CA LEU A 55 -11.99 9.35 10.21
C LEU A 55 -12.00 10.74 9.56
N GLY A 56 -12.32 10.84 8.27
CA GLY A 56 -12.45 12.11 7.57
C GLY A 56 -11.17 12.65 6.94
N ILE A 57 -10.11 11.84 6.87
CA ILE A 57 -8.86 12.19 6.18
C ILE A 57 -9.11 12.45 4.69
N LYS A 58 -8.53 13.52 4.16
CA LYS A 58 -8.68 13.98 2.78
C LYS A 58 -7.36 13.89 2.00
N PRO A 59 -7.42 13.86 0.66
CA PRO A 59 -6.21 14.01 -0.16
C PRO A 59 -5.45 15.29 0.20
N GLY A 60 -4.16 15.16 0.49
CA GLY A 60 -3.30 16.26 0.92
C GLY A 60 -3.12 16.38 2.44
N ASP A 61 -3.94 15.69 3.24
CA ASP A 61 -3.77 15.64 4.70
C ASP A 61 -2.54 14.79 5.06
N ALA A 62 -1.81 15.23 6.09
CA ALA A 62 -0.68 14.48 6.63
C ALA A 62 -1.16 13.50 7.71
N VAL A 63 -0.75 12.24 7.60
CA VAL A 63 -0.97 11.20 8.62
C VAL A 63 0.38 10.83 9.23
N GLY A 64 0.57 11.14 10.52
CA GLY A 64 1.80 10.82 11.24
C GLY A 64 1.84 9.34 11.67
N MET A 65 3.02 8.74 11.58
CA MET A 65 3.30 7.37 12.03
C MET A 65 4.50 7.40 12.98
N LEU A 66 4.35 6.80 14.16
CA LEU A 66 5.43 6.59 15.13
C LEU A 66 5.50 5.09 15.43
N GLU A 67 6.27 4.38 14.62
CA GLU A 67 6.38 2.92 14.68
C GLU A 67 7.75 2.47 14.15
N TRP A 68 8.16 1.25 14.50
CA TRP A 68 9.35 0.63 13.91
C TRP A 68 9.11 0.17 12.47
N ASP A 69 10.18 -0.25 11.79
CA ASP A 69 10.06 -0.91 10.49
C ASP A 69 9.41 -2.29 10.66
N THR A 70 8.08 -2.31 10.57
CA THR A 70 7.22 -3.48 10.79
C THR A 70 6.24 -3.64 9.65
N TYR A 71 5.56 -4.79 9.60
CA TYR A 71 4.48 -5.03 8.65
C TYR A 71 3.36 -3.97 8.71
N ARG A 72 3.11 -3.35 9.87
CA ARG A 72 2.12 -2.26 10.01
C ARG A 72 2.61 -0.95 9.40
N TYR A 73 3.91 -0.68 9.51
CA TYR A 73 4.51 0.46 8.84
C TYR A 73 4.46 0.28 7.31
N LEU A 74 4.64 -0.95 6.83
CA LEU A 74 4.48 -1.27 5.41
C LEU A 74 3.03 -1.05 4.93
N GLU A 75 2.01 -1.34 5.75
CA GLU A 75 0.59 -1.10 5.40
C GLU A 75 0.24 0.38 5.17
N ALA A 76 1.10 1.31 5.60
CA ALA A 76 0.92 2.74 5.45
C ALA A 76 1.25 3.30 4.06
N HIS A 77 1.92 2.51 3.20
CA HIS A 77 2.46 2.93 1.91
C HIS A 77 1.73 2.27 0.74
#